data_AF-A0A373C8Y7-F1
#
_entry.id   AF-A0A373C8Y7-F1
#
_cell.length_a   1.000
_cell.length_b   1.000
_cell.length_c   1.000
_cell.angle_alpha   90.00
_cell.angle_beta   90.00
_cell.angle_gamma   90.00
#
_symmetry.space_group_name_H-M   'P 1'
#
loop_
_entity.id
_entity.type
_entity.pdbx_description
1 polymer ?
#
loop_
_entity_poly.entity_id
_entity_poly.type
_entity_poly.pdbx_seq_one_letter_code
_entity_poly.pdbx_strand_id
1 'polypeptide(L)'
;MSAKDMARRVELRLKFQNVKVPANINKYLSSLTFTDEDEDNADDLQLAFDDRERKWLGSWLEVKPTFIKTTTTVQKQVEAASVVNYVVKKGDTLWAIAKKYLGSGTKYPQIASENNIKNPNLIYPGQVFKITTGGTATQTVTETKETTKKVSDPKLITATIVQKNWHDNGKDAVLDCGTFELDSVDASGPPTKITLKGTSIPYTSKMRVERKSKAWENINLKVIAEQIASESNLKLMYIADNIPKYKRKEQVQTSDIVFLQKLCKAAGLALKVTTMNVVIYDAAEYDSKPPIKTIKYGSGDYISYKLGTSLHDTAYTSCHVSYTDPDSKETIESTYTADSTEGTGQTLEVNEKVRSTNEAYELAKKRLREKNTQQFTASFTMLGDVQLVAGATVKLKGFQKFDRKYKITKATHKLTGGYTTQIELQQVLEGY
;
A
#
# COMPACT_ATOMS: atom_id res chain seq x y z
N MET A 1 5.54 20.25 -47.55
CA MET A 1 5.88 19.28 -46.48
C MET A 1 6.40 20.08 -45.30
N SER A 2 5.76 20.03 -44.13
CA SER A 2 6.34 20.67 -42.95
C SER A 2 7.68 19.99 -42.63
N ALA A 3 8.66 20.77 -42.15
CA ALA A 3 9.92 20.20 -41.71
C ALA A 3 9.64 19.12 -40.65
N LYS A 4 10.37 18.00 -40.70
CA LYS A 4 10.17 16.85 -39.78
C LYS A 4 10.22 17.25 -38.31
N ASP A 5 10.84 18.38 -38.00
CA ASP A 5 11.03 18.89 -36.64
C ASP A 5 9.89 19.83 -36.19
N MET A 6 9.01 20.22 -37.11
CA MET A 6 7.87 21.11 -36.85
C MET A 6 6.54 20.37 -36.71
N ALA A 7 6.48 19.06 -37.02
CA ALA A 7 5.25 18.28 -36.91
C ALA A 7 4.98 17.81 -35.47
N ARG A 8 3.77 18.11 -34.96
CA ARG A 8 3.26 17.57 -33.68
C ARG A 8 3.29 16.05 -33.73
N ARG A 9 4.05 15.42 -32.83
CA ARG A 9 4.13 13.97 -32.72
C ARG A 9 4.40 13.54 -31.30
N VAL A 10 4.08 12.29 -31.01
CA VAL A 10 4.45 11.66 -29.75
C VAL A 10 5.41 10.54 -30.02
N GLU A 11 6.51 10.52 -29.28
CA GLU A 11 7.52 9.49 -29.31
C GLU A 11 7.46 8.72 -27.99
N LEU A 12 7.31 7.41 -28.08
CA LEU A 12 7.44 6.53 -26.93
C LEU A 12 8.85 5.95 -26.89
N ARG A 13 9.49 6.05 -25.74
CA ARG A 13 10.77 5.40 -25.45
C ARG A 13 10.54 4.29 -24.45
N LEU A 14 10.88 3.06 -24.84
CA LEU A 14 10.83 1.87 -23.99
C LEU A 14 12.23 1.33 -23.79
N LYS A 15 12.57 1.01 -22.54
CA LYS A 15 13.80 0.30 -22.17
C LYS A 15 13.43 -0.94 -21.36
N PHE A 16 13.89 -2.09 -21.82
CA PHE A 16 13.70 -3.37 -21.13
C PHE A 16 14.97 -3.77 -20.40
N GLN A 17 14.83 -4.27 -19.16
CA GLN A 17 15.93 -4.77 -18.34
C GLN A 17 15.64 -6.21 -17.91
N ASN A 18 16.70 -7.02 -17.78
CA ASN A 18 16.62 -8.44 -17.42
C ASN A 18 15.78 -9.31 -18.37
N VAL A 19 15.55 -8.83 -19.60
CA VAL A 19 14.87 -9.59 -20.67
C VAL A 19 15.52 -9.30 -22.03
N LYS A 20 15.83 -10.36 -22.79
CA LYS A 20 16.30 -10.25 -24.18
C LYS A 20 15.09 -10.09 -25.09
N VAL A 21 14.76 -8.85 -25.40
CA VAL A 21 13.61 -8.51 -26.25
C VAL A 21 13.98 -8.65 -27.72
N PRO A 22 13.08 -9.18 -28.56
CA PRO A 22 13.29 -9.22 -30.01
C PRO A 22 13.61 -7.84 -30.61
N ALA A 23 14.48 -7.81 -31.61
CA ALA A 23 14.88 -6.57 -32.26
C ALA A 23 13.67 -5.85 -32.89
N ASN A 24 13.62 -4.53 -32.76
CA ASN A 24 12.58 -3.65 -33.33
C ASN A 24 11.14 -3.89 -32.80
N ILE A 25 10.95 -4.54 -31.64
CA ILE A 25 9.59 -4.77 -31.10
C ILE A 25 8.74 -3.50 -31.01
N ASN A 26 9.38 -2.35 -30.75
CA ASN A 26 8.71 -1.05 -30.66
C ASN A 26 8.02 -0.64 -31.96
N LYS A 27 8.45 -1.16 -33.13
CA LYS A 27 7.78 -0.92 -34.43
C LYS A 27 6.42 -1.60 -34.53
N TYR A 28 6.21 -2.65 -33.75
CA TYR A 28 4.99 -3.46 -33.74
C TYR A 28 4.08 -3.09 -32.56
N LEU A 29 4.44 -2.05 -31.79
CA LEU A 29 3.59 -1.54 -30.72
C LEU A 29 2.33 -0.93 -31.34
N SER A 30 1.19 -1.57 -31.04
CA SER A 30 -0.14 -1.13 -31.46
C SER A 30 -0.77 -0.15 -30.46
N SER A 31 -0.50 -0.33 -29.16
CA SER A 31 -0.98 0.60 -28.14
C SER A 31 -0.11 0.63 -26.89
N LEU A 32 -0.09 1.78 -26.23
CA LEU A 32 0.34 1.92 -24.84
C LEU A 32 -0.79 2.53 -24.01
N THR A 33 -0.96 2.02 -22.79
CA THR A 33 -1.76 2.66 -21.74
C THR A 33 -0.87 2.77 -20.51
N PHE A 34 -0.64 3.99 -20.04
CA PHE A 34 -0.01 4.28 -18.75
C PHE A 34 -1.06 4.88 -17.83
N THR A 35 -1.24 4.30 -16.65
CA THR A 35 -2.18 4.76 -15.64
C THR A 35 -1.39 5.22 -14.42
N ASP A 36 -1.44 6.52 -14.17
CA ASP A 36 -0.85 7.20 -13.03
C ASP A 36 -1.92 7.41 -11.96
N GLU A 37 -1.70 6.89 -10.76
CA GLU A 37 -2.65 6.97 -9.64
C GLU A 37 -2.05 7.83 -8.52
N ASP A 38 -2.87 8.65 -7.87
CA ASP A 38 -2.40 9.58 -6.84
C ASP A 38 -2.13 8.86 -5.50
N GLU A 39 -3.16 8.13 -5.03
CA GLU A 39 -3.20 7.45 -3.75
C GLU A 39 -3.82 6.05 -3.88
N ASP A 40 -3.52 5.18 -2.92
CA ASP A 40 -4.05 3.82 -2.72
C ASP A 40 -3.70 2.75 -3.76
N ASN A 41 -3.50 3.12 -5.02
CA ASN A 41 -3.14 2.20 -6.10
C ASN A 41 -1.71 2.44 -6.61
N ALA A 42 -1.16 1.42 -7.26
CA ALA A 42 0.13 1.55 -7.93
C ALA A 42 -0.08 2.01 -9.36
N ASP A 43 0.90 2.71 -9.91
CA ASP A 43 0.90 3.04 -11.33
C ASP A 43 1.00 1.75 -12.16
N ASP A 44 0.24 1.69 -13.26
CA ASP A 44 0.14 0.54 -14.15
C ASP A 44 0.58 0.90 -15.57
N LEU A 45 1.27 -0.04 -16.23
CA LEU A 45 1.67 0.06 -17.64
C LEU A 45 1.14 -1.14 -18.42
N GLN A 46 0.47 -0.87 -19.54
CA GLN A 46 0.04 -1.87 -20.50
C GLN A 46 0.58 -1.55 -21.90
N LEU A 47 1.23 -2.52 -22.52
CA LEU A 47 1.75 -2.45 -23.89
C LEU A 47 1.09 -3.53 -24.73
N ALA A 48 0.57 -3.19 -25.91
CA ALA A 48 0.05 -4.18 -26.85
C ALA A 48 0.82 -4.16 -28.16
N PHE A 49 1.26 -5.33 -28.62
CA PHE A 49 2.01 -5.53 -29.85
C PHE A 49 1.22 -6.37 -30.85
N ASP A 50 1.28 -5.99 -32.12
CA ASP A 50 0.73 -6.78 -33.21
C ASP A 50 1.73 -7.89 -33.61
N ASP A 51 1.28 -9.14 -33.57
CA ASP A 51 2.07 -10.33 -33.93
C ASP A 51 1.48 -11.09 -35.14
N ARG A 52 1.01 -10.36 -36.15
CA ARG A 52 0.57 -10.96 -37.43
C ARG A 52 1.57 -11.94 -38.04
N GLU A 53 2.86 -11.67 -37.86
CA GLU A 53 3.95 -12.46 -38.45
C GLU A 53 4.43 -13.62 -37.56
N ARG A 54 3.81 -13.83 -36.38
CA ARG A 54 4.19 -14.86 -35.38
C ARG A 54 5.68 -14.79 -34.98
N LYS A 55 6.23 -13.58 -34.89
CA LYS A 55 7.62 -13.30 -34.52
C LYS A 55 7.81 -13.10 -33.03
N TRP A 56 6.74 -12.78 -32.30
CA TRP A 56 6.85 -12.25 -30.93
C TRP A 56 6.43 -13.25 -29.85
N LEU A 57 5.66 -14.29 -30.17
CA LEU A 57 5.46 -15.41 -29.25
C LEU A 57 6.79 -16.16 -29.02
N GLY A 58 7.26 -16.23 -27.77
CA GLY A 58 8.50 -16.92 -27.43
C GLY A 58 8.87 -16.87 -25.95
N SER A 59 9.98 -17.50 -25.59
CA SER A 59 10.44 -17.63 -24.19
C SER A 59 10.73 -16.30 -23.48
N TRP A 60 10.97 -15.22 -24.23
CA TRP A 60 11.17 -13.89 -23.65
C TRP A 60 9.91 -13.35 -22.93
N LEU A 61 8.72 -13.88 -23.26
CA LEU A 61 7.44 -13.58 -22.59
C LEU A 61 7.24 -14.31 -21.25
N GLU A 62 8.11 -15.26 -20.90
CA GLU A 62 7.93 -16.09 -19.70
C GLU A 62 8.00 -15.24 -18.41
N VAL A 63 6.93 -15.22 -17.61
CA VAL A 63 6.93 -14.56 -16.30
C VAL A 63 7.16 -15.62 -15.22
N LYS A 64 8.27 -15.51 -14.48
CA LYS A 64 8.60 -16.39 -13.35
C LYS A 64 8.51 -15.63 -12.03
N PRO A 65 8.10 -16.27 -10.93
CA PRO A 65 8.15 -15.65 -9.62
C PRO A 65 9.60 -15.33 -9.25
N THR A 66 9.87 -14.07 -8.90
CA THR A 66 11.19 -13.57 -8.45
C THR A 66 11.65 -14.22 -7.14
N PHE A 67 10.69 -14.61 -6.27
CA PHE A 67 10.95 -15.28 -5.00
C PHE A 67 10.13 -16.56 -4.88
N ILE A 68 10.75 -17.60 -4.33
CA ILE A 68 10.05 -18.80 -3.87
C ILE A 68 10.17 -18.93 -2.36
N LYS A 69 9.11 -19.43 -1.72
CA LYS A 69 9.21 -19.90 -0.34
C LYS A 69 10.03 -21.17 -0.33
N THR A 70 11.11 -21.18 0.44
CA THR A 70 11.88 -22.38 0.73
C THR A 70 11.78 -22.64 2.22
N THR A 71 11.34 -23.84 2.54
CA THR A 71 11.28 -24.32 3.90
C THR A 71 12.64 -24.90 4.24
N THR A 72 13.36 -24.29 5.19
CA THR A 72 14.60 -24.87 5.72
C THR A 72 14.34 -25.32 7.13
N THR A 73 14.47 -26.63 7.33
CA THR A 73 14.40 -27.28 8.63
C THR A 73 15.66 -26.93 9.41
N VAL A 74 15.56 -26.01 10.37
CA VAL A 74 16.69 -25.68 11.25
C VAL A 74 16.53 -26.48 12.52
N GLN A 75 17.45 -27.42 12.75
CA GLN A 75 17.52 -28.14 14.02
C GLN A 75 18.23 -27.25 15.03
N LYS A 76 17.48 -26.73 16.01
CA LYS A 76 18.05 -26.03 17.16
C LYS A 76 17.94 -26.95 18.37
N GLN A 77 19.09 -27.25 18.99
CA GLN A 77 19.08 -27.88 20.30
C GLN A 77 18.67 -26.84 21.32
N VAL A 78 17.55 -27.07 21.99
CA VAL A 78 17.11 -26.26 23.11
C VAL A 78 17.08 -27.19 24.33
N GLU A 79 17.80 -26.80 25.38
CA GLU A 79 17.70 -27.45 26.68
C GLU A 79 16.33 -27.13 27.26
N ALA A 80 15.42 -28.10 27.21
CA ALA A 80 14.10 -28.00 27.83
C ALA A 80 14.09 -28.90 29.06
N ALA A 81 13.65 -28.36 30.20
CA ALA A 81 13.46 -29.15 31.40
C ALA A 81 12.41 -30.24 31.14
N SER A 82 12.70 -31.51 31.47
CA SER A 82 11.74 -32.59 31.26
C SER A 82 10.54 -32.46 32.19
N VAL A 83 9.35 -32.27 31.63
CA VAL A 83 8.11 -32.11 32.39
C VAL A 83 7.29 -33.40 32.33
N VAL A 84 6.87 -33.92 33.48
CA VAL A 84 5.96 -35.05 33.62
C VAL A 84 4.63 -34.55 34.19
N ASN A 85 3.51 -34.87 33.54
CA ASN A 85 2.17 -34.63 34.10
C ASN A 85 1.71 -35.88 34.84
N TYR A 86 1.52 -35.77 36.15
CA TYR A 86 1.10 -36.88 37.00
C TYR A 86 -0.33 -36.70 37.51
N VAL A 87 -1.17 -37.72 37.36
CA VAL A 87 -2.52 -37.75 37.92
C VAL A 87 -2.46 -38.37 39.32
N VAL A 88 -2.82 -37.59 40.34
CA VAL A 88 -2.85 -38.00 41.74
C VAL A 88 -3.83 -39.17 41.92
N LYS A 89 -3.39 -40.22 42.61
CA LYS A 89 -4.22 -41.39 42.94
C LYS A 89 -4.58 -41.40 44.42
N LYS A 90 -5.63 -42.14 44.77
CA LYS A 90 -6.04 -42.33 46.18
C LYS A 90 -4.87 -42.93 46.98
N GLY A 91 -4.44 -42.22 48.02
CA GLY A 91 -3.32 -42.60 48.88
C GLY A 91 -1.98 -41.91 48.56
N ASP A 92 -1.91 -41.08 47.52
CA ASP A 92 -0.70 -40.32 47.22
C ASP A 92 -0.46 -39.17 48.19
N THR A 93 0.82 -38.84 48.40
CA THR A 93 1.27 -37.61 49.06
C THR A 93 2.25 -36.88 48.13
N LEU A 94 2.32 -35.55 48.21
CA LEU A 94 3.33 -34.78 47.46
C LEU A 94 4.75 -35.28 47.77
N TRP A 95 4.98 -35.77 48.98
CA TRP A 95 6.25 -36.35 49.39
C TRP A 95 6.60 -37.62 48.59
N ALA A 96 5.67 -38.58 48.50
CA ALA A 96 5.88 -39.81 47.74
C ALA A 96 6.01 -39.54 46.24
N ILE A 97 5.22 -38.60 45.71
CA ILE A 97 5.29 -38.16 44.31
C ILE A 97 6.67 -37.53 44.02
N ALA A 98 7.13 -36.61 44.86
CA ALA A 98 8.46 -35.99 44.70
C ALA A 98 9.60 -37.00 44.81
N LYS A 99 9.50 -37.97 45.74
CA LYS A 99 10.51 -39.04 45.85
C LYS A 99 10.58 -39.87 44.57
N LYS A 100 9.43 -40.17 43.97
CA LYS A 100 9.32 -40.97 42.75
C LYS A 100 9.85 -40.24 41.52
N TYR A 101 9.51 -38.96 41.33
CA TYR A 101 9.81 -38.23 40.09
C TYR A 101 11.01 -37.28 40.18
N LEU A 102 11.34 -36.75 41.36
CA LEU A 102 12.44 -35.81 41.58
C LEU A 102 13.65 -36.46 42.31
N GLY A 103 13.55 -37.77 42.59
CA GLY A 103 14.57 -38.60 43.24
C GLY A 103 14.68 -38.41 44.76
N SER A 104 14.07 -37.35 45.30
CA SER A 104 14.03 -37.08 46.73
C SER A 104 12.73 -36.44 47.12
N GLY A 105 12.15 -36.97 48.18
CA GLY A 105 10.85 -36.51 48.63
C GLY A 105 10.88 -35.10 49.25
N THR A 106 12.03 -34.62 49.73
CA THR A 106 12.20 -33.25 50.23
C THR A 106 11.97 -32.18 49.16
N LYS A 107 11.91 -32.56 47.88
CA LYS A 107 11.61 -31.68 46.75
C LYS A 107 10.11 -31.48 46.50
N TYR A 108 9.23 -31.99 47.36
CA TYR A 108 7.80 -31.75 47.24
C TYR A 108 7.38 -30.26 47.18
N PRO A 109 8.09 -29.28 47.79
CA PRO A 109 7.75 -27.87 47.65
C PRO A 109 7.85 -27.36 46.22
N GLN A 110 8.72 -27.96 45.40
CA GLN A 110 8.83 -27.66 43.98
C GLN A 110 7.53 -27.98 43.24
N ILE A 111 6.97 -29.17 43.47
CA ILE A 111 5.68 -29.60 42.88
C ILE A 111 4.55 -28.68 43.36
N ALA A 112 4.55 -28.32 44.64
CA ALA A 112 3.55 -27.41 45.20
C ALA A 112 3.61 -26.02 44.55
N SER A 113 4.82 -25.46 44.37
CA SER A 113 5.01 -24.17 43.70
C SER A 113 4.65 -24.21 42.22
N GLU A 114 5.05 -25.26 41.49
CA GLU A 114 4.78 -25.40 40.05
C GLU A 114 3.28 -25.50 39.72
N ASN A 115 2.48 -25.99 40.69
CA ASN A 115 1.05 -26.22 40.52
C ASN A 115 0.18 -25.30 41.39
N ASN A 116 0.77 -24.26 41.99
CA ASN A 116 0.08 -23.29 42.85
C ASN A 116 -0.73 -23.94 44.00
N ILE A 117 -0.21 -25.01 44.60
CA ILE A 117 -0.86 -25.75 45.69
C ILE A 117 -0.66 -24.98 47.00
N LYS A 118 -1.73 -24.34 47.49
CA LYS A 118 -1.70 -23.53 48.72
C LYS A 118 -1.41 -24.35 49.99
N ASN A 119 -1.94 -25.57 50.08
CA ASN A 119 -1.68 -26.47 51.20
C ASN A 119 -1.04 -27.78 50.70
N PRO A 120 0.28 -27.94 50.84
CA PRO A 120 0.99 -29.13 50.35
C PRO A 120 0.56 -30.46 50.99
N ASN A 121 -0.11 -30.42 52.15
CA ASN A 121 -0.60 -31.61 52.86
C ASN A 121 -2.01 -32.03 52.39
N LEU A 122 -2.65 -31.28 51.49
CA LEU A 122 -4.01 -31.54 51.02
C LEU A 122 -4.03 -31.61 49.49
N ILE A 123 -3.98 -32.84 48.96
CA ILE A 123 -4.14 -33.15 47.54
C ILE A 123 -5.27 -34.15 47.33
N TYR A 124 -5.94 -34.09 46.20
CA TYR A 124 -7.12 -34.91 45.89
C TYR A 124 -6.82 -35.85 44.71
N PRO A 125 -7.29 -37.11 44.78
CA PRO A 125 -7.22 -38.01 43.64
C PRO A 125 -7.90 -37.40 42.40
N GLY A 126 -7.25 -37.54 41.25
CA GLY A 126 -7.69 -36.95 39.98
C GLY A 126 -7.06 -35.59 39.67
N GLN A 127 -6.40 -34.92 40.62
CA GLN A 127 -5.61 -33.71 40.33
C GLN A 127 -4.43 -34.04 39.41
N VAL A 128 -4.11 -33.13 38.49
CA VAL A 128 -2.98 -33.28 37.57
C VAL A 128 -1.88 -32.31 37.99
N PHE A 129 -0.70 -32.84 38.33
CA PHE A 129 0.47 -32.05 38.67
C PHE A 129 1.50 -32.06 37.55
N LYS A 130 1.93 -30.86 37.17
CA LYS A 130 3.12 -30.60 36.37
C LYS A 130 4.34 -30.79 37.26
N ILE A 131 5.24 -31.69 36.89
CA ILE A 131 6.48 -31.98 37.63
C ILE A 131 7.65 -31.78 36.69
N THR A 132 8.48 -30.77 36.95
CA THR A 132 9.70 -30.50 36.20
C THR A 132 10.85 -31.32 36.78
N THR A 133 11.18 -32.44 36.14
CA THR A 133 12.32 -33.28 36.52
C THR A 133 13.59 -32.67 35.91
N GLY A 134 14.61 -32.41 36.74
CA GLY A 134 15.85 -31.71 36.34
C GLY A 134 16.79 -32.50 35.41
N GLY A 135 16.25 -33.36 34.55
CA GLY A 135 16.99 -34.00 33.48
C GLY A 135 17.10 -33.05 32.28
N THR A 136 18.32 -32.83 31.79
CA THR A 136 18.56 -32.11 30.54
C THR A 136 18.03 -32.98 29.39
N ALA A 137 16.75 -32.84 29.07
CA ALA A 137 16.22 -33.42 27.84
C ALA A 137 16.68 -32.52 26.69
N THR A 138 17.66 -32.97 25.92
CA THR A 138 18.02 -32.34 24.65
C THR A 138 16.84 -32.54 23.70
N GLN A 139 15.96 -31.55 23.62
CA GLN A 139 14.90 -31.56 22.61
C GLN A 139 15.47 -30.95 21.34
N THR A 140 15.52 -31.74 20.28
CA THR A 140 15.73 -31.21 18.93
C THR A 140 14.42 -30.57 18.51
N VAL A 141 14.30 -29.26 18.71
CA VAL A 141 13.16 -28.52 18.18
C VAL A 141 13.44 -28.32 16.70
N THR A 142 12.64 -28.99 15.88
CA THR A 142 12.58 -28.75 14.45
C THR A 142 11.76 -27.48 14.23
N GLU A 143 12.45 -26.34 14.12
CA GLU A 143 11.80 -25.09 13.73
C GLU A 143 11.78 -25.00 12.20
N THR A 144 10.57 -24.98 11.66
CA THR A 144 10.34 -24.78 10.23
C THR A 144 10.49 -23.28 9.95
N LYS A 145 11.70 -22.85 9.59
CA LYS A 145 11.93 -21.46 9.20
C LYS A 145 11.59 -21.29 7.72
N GLU A 146 10.49 -20.62 7.44
CA GLU A 146 10.18 -20.16 6.07
C GLU A 146 11.16 -19.06 5.70
N THR A 147 11.94 -19.28 4.65
CA THR A 147 12.81 -18.24 4.09
C THR A 147 12.45 -18.01 2.62
N THR A 148 12.44 -16.75 2.21
CA THR A 148 12.19 -16.38 0.81
C THR A 148 13.55 -16.31 0.10
N LYS A 149 13.75 -17.15 -0.92
CA LYS A 149 14.96 -17.14 -1.74
C LYS A 149 14.66 -16.47 -3.08
N LYS A 150 15.50 -15.52 -3.48
CA LYS A 150 15.48 -14.92 -4.83
C LYS A 150 15.92 -15.98 -5.85
N VAL A 151 15.11 -16.23 -6.87
CA VAL A 151 15.34 -17.28 -7.89
C VAL A 151 15.53 -16.74 -9.31
N SER A 152 15.11 -15.51 -9.56
CA SER A 152 15.34 -14.80 -10.82
C SER A 152 15.40 -13.30 -10.59
N ASP A 153 15.96 -12.56 -11.53
CA ASP A 153 15.83 -11.11 -11.57
C ASP A 153 14.48 -10.72 -12.18
N PRO A 154 13.80 -9.67 -11.65
CA PRO A 154 12.54 -9.21 -12.22
C PRO A 154 12.77 -8.61 -13.60
N LYS A 155 11.86 -8.89 -14.54
CA LYS A 155 11.86 -8.27 -15.86
C LYS A 155 11.26 -6.87 -15.74
N LEU A 156 12.04 -5.85 -16.07
CA LEU A 156 11.63 -4.45 -15.88
C LEU A 156 11.42 -3.74 -17.22
N ILE A 157 10.43 -2.85 -17.26
CA ILE A 157 10.09 -2.00 -18.40
C ILE A 157 10.11 -0.56 -17.91
N THR A 158 11.01 0.26 -18.43
CA THR A 158 10.99 1.71 -18.25
C THR A 158 10.30 2.34 -19.45
N ALA A 159 9.34 3.23 -19.20
CA ALA A 159 8.57 3.91 -20.25
C ALA A 159 8.66 5.43 -20.10
N THR A 160 8.82 6.12 -21.23
CA THR A 160 8.85 7.59 -21.29
C THR A 160 8.07 8.07 -22.49
N ILE A 161 7.11 8.95 -22.27
CA ILE A 161 6.30 9.59 -23.32
C ILE A 161 6.90 10.97 -23.61
N VAL A 162 7.28 11.22 -24.85
CA VAL A 162 7.83 12.50 -25.30
C VAL A 162 6.88 13.15 -26.29
N GLN A 163 6.28 14.27 -25.91
CA GLN A 163 5.55 15.15 -26.80
C GLN A 163 6.51 16.08 -27.53
N LYS A 164 6.56 15.98 -28.85
CA LYS A 164 7.44 16.79 -29.68
C LYS A 164 6.71 17.93 -30.36
N ASN A 165 7.21 19.14 -30.14
CA ASN A 165 6.67 20.37 -30.70
C ASN A 165 5.14 20.49 -30.58
N TRP A 166 4.56 20.06 -29.45
CA TRP A 166 3.11 19.89 -29.34
C TRP A 166 2.33 21.21 -29.39
N HIS A 167 2.97 22.29 -28.93
CA HIS A 167 2.43 23.65 -28.91
C HIS A 167 3.04 24.53 -30.01
N ASP A 168 3.66 23.93 -31.03
CA ASP A 168 4.31 24.63 -32.16
C ASP A 168 5.33 25.71 -31.75
N ASN A 169 5.96 25.52 -30.58
CA ASN A 169 6.91 26.45 -29.97
C ASN A 169 8.37 25.94 -30.00
N GLY A 170 8.61 24.84 -30.72
CA GLY A 170 9.91 24.15 -30.81
C GLY A 170 10.33 23.41 -29.55
N LYS A 171 9.49 23.36 -28.51
CA LYS A 171 9.82 22.69 -27.24
C LYS A 171 9.18 21.31 -27.15
N ASP A 172 9.95 20.39 -26.62
CA ASP A 172 9.50 19.05 -26.25
C ASP A 172 9.04 19.04 -24.79
N ALA A 173 8.04 18.22 -24.49
CA ALA A 173 7.60 17.94 -23.14
C ALA A 173 7.72 16.43 -22.88
N VAL A 174 8.15 16.06 -21.68
CA VAL A 174 8.50 14.68 -21.34
C VAL A 174 7.73 14.26 -20.10
N LEU A 175 7.03 13.13 -20.20
CA LEU A 175 6.50 12.38 -19.07
C LEU A 175 7.35 11.12 -18.89
N ASP A 176 8.11 11.09 -17.81
CA ASP A 176 8.73 9.86 -17.34
C ASP A 176 7.67 9.04 -16.61
N CYS A 177 7.22 7.95 -17.24
CA CYS A 177 6.22 7.06 -16.64
C CYS A 177 6.83 6.19 -15.54
N GLY A 178 8.16 6.15 -15.41
CA GLY A 178 8.85 5.33 -14.44
C GLY A 178 9.13 3.91 -14.93
N THR A 179 9.40 3.02 -13.97
CA THR A 179 9.83 1.64 -14.21
C THR A 179 8.85 0.65 -13.59
N PHE A 180 8.46 -0.35 -14.37
CA PHE A 180 7.43 -1.33 -14.05
C PHE A 180 8.00 -2.74 -14.09
N GLU A 181 7.60 -3.59 -13.14
CA GLU A 181 7.87 -5.03 -13.21
C GLU A 181 6.81 -5.70 -14.08
N LEU A 182 7.25 -6.45 -15.10
CA LEU A 182 6.37 -7.25 -15.96
C LEU A 182 5.71 -8.36 -15.12
N ASP A 183 4.39 -8.30 -14.98
CA ASP A 183 3.62 -9.21 -14.12
C ASP A 183 2.76 -10.20 -14.91
N SER A 184 2.25 -9.78 -16.07
CA SER A 184 1.36 -10.59 -16.89
C SER A 184 1.64 -10.43 -18.37
N VAL A 185 1.42 -11.53 -19.10
CA VAL A 185 1.44 -11.57 -20.56
C VAL A 185 0.18 -12.27 -21.05
N ASP A 186 -0.60 -11.56 -21.86
CA ASP A 186 -1.78 -12.10 -22.53
C ASP A 186 -1.53 -12.18 -24.04
N ALA A 187 -1.92 -13.28 -24.67
CA ALA A 187 -1.92 -13.42 -26.13
C ALA A 187 -3.33 -13.74 -26.62
N SER A 188 -3.81 -13.00 -27.62
CA SER A 188 -5.15 -13.18 -28.21
C SER A 188 -5.10 -13.08 -29.73
N GLY A 189 -6.11 -13.58 -30.45
CA GLY A 189 -6.21 -13.44 -31.90
C GLY A 189 -7.50 -14.07 -32.46
N PRO A 190 -7.73 -14.03 -33.80
CA PRO A 190 -6.97 -13.30 -34.83
C PRO A 190 -7.43 -11.84 -35.08
N PRO A 191 -6.54 -10.90 -35.53
CA PRO A 191 -5.09 -11.08 -35.68
C PRO A 191 -4.39 -11.19 -34.33
N THR A 192 -3.25 -11.89 -34.29
CA THR A 192 -2.52 -12.14 -33.05
C THR A 192 -2.05 -10.82 -32.42
N LYS A 193 -2.35 -10.65 -31.14
CA LYS A 193 -1.94 -9.53 -30.30
C LYS A 193 -1.33 -10.05 -29.01
N ILE A 194 -0.22 -9.45 -28.60
CA ILE A 194 0.43 -9.73 -27.32
C ILE A 194 0.30 -8.50 -26.46
N THR A 195 -0.22 -8.68 -25.25
CA THR A 195 -0.35 -7.62 -24.24
C THR A 195 0.59 -7.92 -23.09
N LEU A 196 1.50 -7.00 -22.82
CA LEU A 196 2.33 -6.98 -21.63
C LEU A 196 1.69 -6.05 -20.61
N LYS A 197 1.55 -6.51 -19.37
CA LYS A 197 1.18 -5.66 -18.25
C LYS A 197 2.34 -5.60 -17.27
N GLY A 198 2.47 -4.47 -16.59
CA GLY A 198 3.43 -4.30 -15.52
C GLY A 198 2.95 -3.26 -14.52
N THR A 199 3.44 -3.39 -13.30
CA THR A 199 3.05 -2.53 -12.18
C THR A 199 4.30 -1.89 -11.55
N SER A 200 4.16 -0.67 -11.05
CA SER A 200 5.26 0.09 -10.43
C SER A 200 5.70 -0.47 -9.08
N ILE A 201 4.83 -1.24 -8.42
CA ILE A 201 5.16 -2.05 -7.24
C ILE A 201 5.27 -3.51 -7.67
N PRO A 202 6.47 -4.12 -7.64
CA PRO A 202 6.63 -5.54 -7.88
C PRO A 202 5.58 -6.40 -7.18
N TYR A 203 4.85 -7.23 -7.93
CA TYR A 203 3.97 -8.27 -7.34
C TYR A 203 4.76 -9.20 -6.40
N THR A 204 6.04 -9.35 -6.69
CA THR A 204 6.97 -10.17 -5.92
C THR A 204 7.53 -9.46 -4.69
N SER A 205 7.22 -8.17 -4.49
CA SER A 205 7.60 -7.45 -3.29
C SER A 205 6.83 -7.97 -2.07
N LYS A 206 7.58 -8.30 -1.02
CA LYS A 206 7.05 -8.61 0.31
C LYS A 206 6.05 -7.55 0.79
N MET A 207 6.26 -6.30 0.40
CA MET A 207 5.45 -5.15 0.80
C MET A 207 3.96 -5.32 0.50
N ARG A 208 3.59 -5.97 -0.61
CA ARG A 208 2.20 -6.10 -1.07
C ARG A 208 1.53 -7.38 -0.58
N VAL A 209 2.24 -8.50 -0.63
CA VAL A 209 1.66 -9.84 -0.48
C VAL A 209 1.85 -10.42 0.92
N GLU A 210 2.98 -10.14 1.56
CA GLU A 210 3.31 -10.74 2.85
C GLU A 210 2.52 -10.07 3.98
N ARG A 211 1.63 -10.83 4.63
CA ARG A 211 0.96 -10.38 5.85
C ARG A 211 1.91 -10.59 7.02
N LYS A 212 2.31 -9.50 7.67
CA LYS A 212 3.21 -9.54 8.81
C LYS A 212 2.45 -9.23 10.11
N SER A 213 2.96 -9.80 11.20
CA SER A 213 2.62 -9.37 12.54
C SER A 213 3.88 -8.81 13.20
N LYS A 214 3.92 -7.49 13.43
CA LYS A 214 5.09 -6.80 13.99
C LYS A 214 4.65 -5.70 14.94
N ALA A 215 5.25 -5.68 16.13
CA ALA A 215 5.13 -4.57 17.06
C ALA A 215 6.25 -3.55 16.79
N TRP A 216 5.87 -2.29 16.74
CA TRP A 216 6.75 -1.15 16.53
C TRP A 216 6.70 -0.28 17.77
N GLU A 217 7.83 -0.08 18.46
CA GLU A 217 7.89 0.64 19.73
C GLU A 217 8.83 1.85 19.63
N ASN A 218 8.42 2.97 20.24
CA ASN A 218 9.17 4.23 20.30
C ASN A 218 9.79 4.64 18.96
N ILE A 219 8.97 4.66 17.90
CA ILE A 219 9.41 4.87 16.52
C ILE A 219 8.66 6.02 15.87
N ASN A 220 9.09 6.48 14.71
CA ASN A 220 8.37 7.46 13.91
C ASN A 220 8.02 6.91 12.52
N LEU A 221 7.08 7.57 11.84
CA LEU A 221 6.58 7.13 10.53
C LEU A 221 7.69 7.00 9.49
N LYS A 222 8.64 7.95 9.45
CA LYS A 222 9.74 7.93 8.50
C LYS A 222 10.60 6.67 8.66
N VAL A 223 10.99 6.33 9.89
CA VAL A 223 11.80 5.13 10.16
C VAL A 223 11.04 3.84 9.83
N ILE A 224 9.73 3.77 10.13
CA ILE A 224 8.88 2.63 9.72
C ILE A 224 8.92 2.48 8.19
N ALA A 225 8.72 3.58 7.47
CA ALA A 225 8.70 3.59 6.01
C ALA A 225 10.07 3.26 5.40
N GLU A 226 11.18 3.74 5.98
CA GLU A 226 12.54 3.40 5.56
C GLU A 226 12.80 1.91 5.71
N GLN A 227 12.42 1.32 6.85
CA GLN A 227 12.60 -0.11 7.07
C GLN A 227 11.80 -0.93 6.05
N ILE A 228 10.52 -0.61 5.86
CA ILE A 228 9.65 -1.32 4.91
C ILE A 228 10.15 -1.19 3.47
N ALA A 229 10.56 0.02 3.06
CA ALA A 229 11.12 0.26 1.73
C ALA A 229 12.39 -0.57 1.52
N SER A 230 13.32 -0.54 2.48
CA SER A 230 14.59 -1.27 2.40
C SER A 230 14.40 -2.79 2.33
N GLU A 231 13.49 -3.36 3.13
CA GLU A 231 13.14 -4.80 3.10
C GLU A 231 12.59 -5.24 1.73
N SER A 232 12.08 -4.27 0.96
CA SER A 232 11.48 -4.47 -0.36
C SER A 232 12.39 -4.02 -1.52
N ASN A 233 13.65 -3.66 -1.23
CA ASN A 233 14.60 -3.07 -2.19
C ASN A 233 14.10 -1.78 -2.87
N LEU A 234 13.26 -1.02 -2.16
CA LEU A 234 12.78 0.31 -2.56
C LEU A 234 13.53 1.37 -1.74
N LYS A 235 13.66 2.58 -2.29
CA LYS A 235 14.16 3.74 -1.52
C LYS A 235 12.99 4.54 -0.97
N LEU A 236 13.17 5.18 0.19
CA LEU A 236 12.18 6.12 0.71
C LEU A 236 12.50 7.55 0.23
N MET A 237 11.49 8.24 -0.28
CA MET A 237 11.45 9.69 -0.44
C MET A 237 10.39 10.26 0.50
N TYR A 238 10.82 10.92 1.57
CA TYR A 238 9.93 11.54 2.55
C TYR A 238 9.93 13.06 2.33
N ILE A 239 8.84 13.59 1.77
CA ILE A 239 8.66 14.96 1.30
C ILE A 239 7.52 15.60 2.11
N ALA A 240 7.68 15.61 3.43
CA ALA A 240 6.76 16.25 4.35
C ALA A 240 7.51 16.69 5.61
N ASP A 241 7.11 17.83 6.19
CA ASP A 241 7.72 18.34 7.42
C ASP A 241 7.19 17.60 8.67
N ASN A 242 5.92 17.17 8.62
CA ASN A 242 5.30 16.42 9.70
C ASN A 242 5.85 14.99 9.74
N ILE A 243 6.50 14.62 10.85
CA ILE A 243 7.00 13.26 11.11
C ILE A 243 6.35 12.72 12.39
N PRO A 244 5.19 12.04 12.27
CA PRO A 244 4.47 11.49 13.41
C PRO A 244 5.33 10.52 14.23
N LYS A 245 5.31 10.68 15.55
CA LYS A 245 5.99 9.80 16.52
C LYS A 245 4.97 8.89 17.20
N TYR A 246 5.36 7.63 17.40
CA TYR A 246 4.51 6.62 17.98
C TYR A 246 5.22 5.91 19.14
N LYS A 247 4.61 5.95 20.32
CA LYS A 247 5.04 5.10 21.46
C LYS A 247 4.94 3.61 21.12
N ARG A 248 3.85 3.21 20.45
CA ARG A 248 3.61 1.84 19.97
C ARG A 248 2.67 1.83 18.77
N LYS A 249 2.93 1.00 17.77
CA LYS A 249 1.98 0.62 16.70
C LYS A 249 2.12 -0.86 16.42
N GLU A 250 1.02 -1.49 16.08
CA GLU A 250 0.98 -2.92 15.79
C GLU A 250 0.51 -3.14 14.36
N GLN A 251 1.30 -3.87 13.62
CA GLN A 251 0.90 -4.48 12.36
C GLN A 251 0.46 -5.90 12.72
N VAL A 252 -0.79 -6.26 12.43
CA VAL A 252 -1.34 -7.58 12.75
C VAL A 252 -1.91 -8.19 11.48
N GLN A 253 -1.29 -9.25 10.98
CA GLN A 253 -1.72 -9.95 9.75
C GLN A 253 -2.03 -9.00 8.57
N THR A 254 -1.28 -7.92 8.46
CA THR A 254 -1.49 -6.86 7.47
C THR A 254 -0.23 -6.72 6.61
N SER A 255 -0.38 -6.46 5.31
CA SER A 255 0.77 -6.20 4.43
C SER A 255 1.37 -4.83 4.72
N ASP A 256 2.67 -4.67 4.44
CA ASP A 256 3.37 -3.44 4.75
C ASP A 256 2.79 -2.22 4.02
N ILE A 257 2.33 -2.40 2.76
CA ILE A 257 1.71 -1.31 1.99
C ILE A 257 0.41 -0.83 2.66
N VAL A 258 -0.47 -1.75 3.05
CA VAL A 258 -1.75 -1.41 3.71
C VAL A 258 -1.50 -0.79 5.08
N PHE A 259 -0.49 -1.28 5.80
CA PHE A 259 -0.09 -0.71 7.09
C PHE A 259 0.44 0.72 6.93
N LEU A 260 1.34 0.97 5.97
CA LEU A 260 1.85 2.31 5.68
C LEU A 260 0.76 3.25 5.20
N GLN A 261 -0.14 2.81 4.31
CA GLN A 261 -1.29 3.61 3.86
C GLN A 261 -2.12 4.10 5.05
N LYS A 262 -2.46 3.20 5.99
CA LYS A 262 -3.21 3.57 7.20
C LYS A 262 -2.47 4.59 8.06
N LEU A 263 -1.17 4.42 8.24
CA LEU A 263 -0.37 5.38 9.03
C LEU A 263 -0.27 6.75 8.34
N CYS A 264 -0.06 6.78 7.03
CA CYS A 264 0.01 8.03 6.25
C CYS A 264 -1.35 8.75 6.28
N LYS A 265 -2.45 8.04 6.01
CA LYS A 265 -3.81 8.60 6.08
C LYS A 265 -4.13 9.19 7.45
N ALA A 266 -3.83 8.47 8.53
CA ALA A 266 -3.99 9.00 9.89
C ALA A 266 -3.13 10.26 10.15
N ALA A 267 -1.93 10.30 9.56
CA ALA A 267 -1.05 11.45 9.65
C ALA A 267 -1.46 12.64 8.76
N GLY A 268 -2.40 12.45 7.82
CA GLY A 268 -2.73 13.46 6.80
C GLY A 268 -1.70 13.52 5.67
N LEU A 269 -0.94 12.45 5.49
CA LEU A 269 0.09 12.30 4.46
C LEU A 269 -0.42 11.35 3.38
N ALA A 270 0.00 11.57 2.15
CA ALA A 270 -0.24 10.68 1.04
C ALA A 270 0.93 9.72 0.85
N LEU A 271 0.63 8.52 0.35
CA LEU A 271 1.60 7.47 0.03
C LEU A 271 1.46 7.09 -1.44
N LYS A 272 2.55 7.24 -2.18
CA LYS A 272 2.69 6.77 -3.56
C LYS A 272 3.90 5.85 -3.67
N VAL A 273 3.87 4.88 -4.58
CA VAL A 273 5.06 4.08 -4.90
C VAL A 273 5.30 4.19 -6.39
N THR A 274 6.46 4.72 -6.76
CA THR A 274 6.83 4.96 -8.16
C THR A 274 8.33 4.83 -8.34
N THR A 275 8.76 4.32 -9.50
CA THR A 275 10.18 4.29 -9.90
C THR A 275 11.10 3.66 -8.84
N MET A 276 10.69 2.51 -8.28
CA MET A 276 11.38 1.83 -7.18
C MET A 276 11.55 2.66 -5.89
N ASN A 277 10.72 3.69 -5.71
CA ASN A 277 10.70 4.52 -4.50
C ASN A 277 9.33 4.45 -3.83
N VAL A 278 9.31 4.41 -2.50
CA VAL A 278 8.17 4.77 -1.68
C VAL A 278 8.23 6.28 -1.47
N VAL A 279 7.19 7.01 -1.85
CA VAL A 279 7.07 8.45 -1.73
C VAL A 279 5.98 8.76 -0.70
N ILE A 280 6.35 9.46 0.37
CA ILE A 280 5.41 9.99 1.36
C ILE A 280 5.48 11.50 1.28
N TYR A 281 4.34 12.16 1.11
CA TYR A 281 4.28 13.61 0.94
C TYR A 281 3.05 14.22 1.64
N ASP A 282 3.06 15.52 1.86
CA ASP A 282 1.93 16.24 2.43
C ASP A 282 0.87 16.52 1.36
N ALA A 283 -0.29 15.86 1.48
CA ALA A 283 -1.38 16.01 0.52
C ALA A 283 -1.94 17.45 0.50
N ALA A 284 -2.01 18.12 1.66
CA ALA A 284 -2.53 19.48 1.76
C ALA A 284 -1.59 20.50 1.10
N GLU A 285 -0.28 20.30 1.21
CA GLU A 285 0.70 21.13 0.50
C GLU A 285 0.52 21.02 -1.02
N TYR A 286 0.35 19.81 -1.55
CA TYR A 286 0.15 19.61 -2.99
C TYR A 286 -1.21 20.13 -3.47
N ASP A 287 -2.25 19.97 -2.67
CA ASP A 287 -3.58 20.54 -2.93
C ASP A 287 -3.54 22.08 -2.99
N SER A 288 -2.65 22.72 -2.21
CA SER A 288 -2.49 24.18 -2.21
C SER A 288 -1.81 24.74 -3.45
N LYS A 289 -1.08 23.91 -4.23
CA LYS A 289 -0.34 24.35 -5.42
C LYS A 289 -1.26 24.98 -6.47
N PRO A 290 -0.75 25.96 -7.25
CA PRO A 290 -1.54 26.60 -8.29
C PRO A 290 -1.92 25.57 -9.36
N PRO A 291 -3.13 25.69 -9.94
CA PRO A 291 -3.59 24.77 -10.97
C PRO A 291 -2.68 24.86 -12.20
N ILE A 292 -2.20 23.71 -12.66
CA ILE A 292 -1.35 23.62 -13.85
C ILE A 292 -2.10 23.99 -15.13
N LYS A 293 -3.44 23.88 -15.12
CA LYS A 293 -4.30 24.17 -16.27
C LYS A 293 -5.67 24.66 -15.82
N THR A 294 -6.25 25.57 -16.61
CA THR A 294 -7.67 25.94 -16.50
C THR A 294 -8.44 25.38 -17.69
N ILE A 295 -9.33 24.43 -17.46
CA ILE A 295 -10.19 23.84 -18.49
C ILE A 295 -11.44 24.71 -18.62
N LYS A 296 -11.62 25.31 -19.80
CA LYS A 296 -12.76 26.20 -20.08
C LYS A 296 -13.82 25.48 -20.89
N TYR A 297 -15.08 25.65 -20.52
CA TYR A 297 -16.21 25.14 -21.31
C TYR A 297 -16.15 25.68 -22.75
N GLY A 298 -16.32 24.79 -23.73
CA GLY A 298 -16.31 25.16 -25.15
C GLY A 298 -14.94 25.55 -25.72
N SER A 299 -13.83 25.36 -24.98
CA SER A 299 -12.47 25.65 -25.46
C SER A 299 -12.02 24.79 -26.63
N GLY A 300 -12.58 23.57 -26.77
CA GLY A 300 -12.06 22.55 -27.68
C GLY A 300 -10.83 21.79 -27.12
N ASP A 301 -10.41 22.08 -25.89
CA ASP A 301 -9.24 21.44 -25.26
C ASP A 301 -9.48 19.99 -24.83
N TYR A 302 -10.75 19.56 -24.82
CA TYR A 302 -11.19 18.22 -24.43
C TYR A 302 -12.05 17.57 -25.52
N ILE A 303 -11.98 16.25 -25.58
CA ILE A 303 -12.79 15.37 -26.46
C ILE A 303 -14.15 15.09 -25.80
N SER A 304 -14.15 14.78 -24.51
CA SER A 304 -15.36 14.50 -23.74
C SER A 304 -15.17 14.83 -22.27
N TYR A 305 -16.28 15.03 -21.55
CA TYR A 305 -16.26 15.25 -20.12
C TYR A 305 -17.47 14.61 -19.43
N LYS A 306 -17.31 14.33 -18.14
CA LYS A 306 -18.36 13.90 -17.22
C LYS A 306 -18.22 14.69 -15.92
N LEU A 307 -19.31 15.25 -15.42
CA LEU A 307 -19.34 15.96 -14.14
C LEU A 307 -20.31 15.23 -13.21
N GLY A 308 -19.95 15.12 -11.94
CA GLY A 308 -20.74 14.41 -10.94
C GLY A 308 -20.80 15.17 -9.63
N THR A 309 -21.96 15.16 -9.00
CA THR A 309 -22.12 15.59 -7.61
C THR A 309 -22.85 14.50 -6.83
N SER A 310 -22.41 14.25 -5.59
CA SER A 310 -23.08 13.32 -4.68
C SER A 310 -23.25 13.99 -3.31
N LEU A 311 -24.34 13.66 -2.62
CA LEU A 311 -24.52 13.91 -1.18
C LEU A 311 -24.52 12.60 -0.38
N HIS A 312 -24.50 11.46 -1.07
CA HIS A 312 -24.41 10.16 -0.42
C HIS A 312 -22.96 9.95 0.04
N ASP A 313 -22.77 9.65 1.32
CA ASP A 313 -21.46 9.43 1.96
C ASP A 313 -20.45 10.58 1.70
N THR A 314 -20.95 11.80 1.54
CA THR A 314 -20.21 13.02 1.17
C THR A 314 -20.95 14.25 1.69
N ALA A 315 -20.32 15.43 1.60
CA ALA A 315 -20.91 16.73 2.00
C ALA A 315 -21.36 16.80 3.47
N TYR A 316 -20.69 16.08 4.37
CA TYR A 316 -20.93 16.16 5.81
C TYR A 316 -20.60 17.55 6.36
N THR A 317 -21.35 18.02 7.33
CA THR A 317 -21.11 19.31 8.01
C THR A 317 -20.03 19.18 9.08
N SER A 318 -20.00 18.05 9.76
CA SER A 318 -19.04 17.76 10.83
C SER A 318 -18.61 16.30 10.81
N CYS A 319 -17.53 15.99 11.51
CA CYS A 319 -17.10 14.64 11.79
C CYS A 319 -16.91 14.48 13.30
N HIS A 320 -17.49 13.42 13.86
CA HIS A 320 -17.30 13.00 15.23
C HIS A 320 -16.40 11.76 15.25
N VAL A 321 -15.30 11.85 16.00
CA VAL A 321 -14.41 10.73 16.26
C VAL A 321 -14.59 10.33 17.72
N SER A 322 -14.86 9.05 17.97
CA SER A 322 -14.97 8.51 19.32
C SER A 322 -14.26 7.15 19.43
N TYR A 323 -13.55 6.95 20.54
CA TYR A 323 -12.89 5.69 20.87
C TYR A 323 -12.97 5.42 22.36
N THR A 324 -13.57 4.29 22.71
CA THR A 324 -13.56 3.76 24.07
C THR A 324 -12.44 2.76 24.22
N ASP A 325 -11.51 3.02 25.12
CA ASP A 325 -10.44 2.09 25.44
C ASP A 325 -11.03 0.86 26.18
N PRO A 326 -10.80 -0.38 25.68
CA PRO A 326 -11.43 -1.57 26.25
C PRO A 326 -11.03 -1.88 27.69
N ASP A 327 -9.84 -1.45 28.11
CA ASP A 327 -9.25 -1.77 29.41
C ASP A 327 -9.65 -0.73 30.46
N SER A 328 -9.45 0.54 30.16
CA SER A 328 -9.78 1.66 31.06
C SER A 328 -11.26 2.03 31.05
N LYS A 329 -12.01 1.64 30.00
CA LYS A 329 -13.40 2.09 29.72
C LYS A 329 -13.55 3.59 29.53
N GLU A 330 -12.45 4.34 29.42
CA GLU A 330 -12.49 5.76 29.12
C GLU A 330 -12.77 5.99 27.64
N THR A 331 -13.66 6.94 27.35
CA THR A 331 -13.97 7.37 25.98
C THR A 331 -13.22 8.65 25.68
N ILE A 332 -12.44 8.64 24.60
CA ILE A 332 -11.81 9.81 24.02
C ILE A 332 -12.59 10.17 22.77
N GLU A 333 -13.12 11.37 22.74
CA GLU A 333 -13.92 11.84 21.61
C GLU A 333 -13.68 13.31 21.31
N SER A 334 -13.92 13.68 20.06
CA SER A 334 -13.91 15.06 19.60
C SER A 334 -14.71 15.21 18.32
N THR A 335 -15.21 16.41 18.08
CA THR A 335 -15.97 16.74 16.87
C THR A 335 -15.30 17.92 16.18
N TYR A 336 -15.07 17.77 14.89
CA TYR A 336 -14.69 18.87 14.02
C TYR A 336 -15.89 19.28 13.15
N THR A 337 -16.18 20.58 13.11
CA THR A 337 -17.21 21.17 12.24
C THR A 337 -16.52 22.13 11.30
N ALA A 338 -16.69 21.93 9.99
CA ALA A 338 -16.10 22.82 8.99
C ALA A 338 -16.80 24.19 9.03
N ASP A 339 -16.04 25.27 8.89
CA ASP A 339 -16.57 26.63 8.74
C ASP A 339 -17.07 26.83 7.29
N SER A 340 -18.13 26.12 6.94
CA SER A 340 -18.70 26.08 5.60
C SER A 340 -20.23 26.24 5.67
N THR A 341 -20.77 27.12 4.83
CA THR A 341 -22.21 27.21 4.59
C THR A 341 -22.73 26.10 3.69
N GLU A 342 -21.83 25.29 3.09
CA GLU A 342 -22.15 24.12 2.28
C GLU A 342 -22.04 22.85 3.15
N GLY A 343 -23.10 22.03 3.20
CA GLY A 343 -23.13 20.76 3.91
C GLY A 343 -24.56 20.22 4.10
N THR A 344 -24.70 18.92 4.41
CA THR A 344 -26.00 18.26 4.60
C THR A 344 -26.60 18.44 6.00
N GLY A 345 -25.85 19.04 6.93
CA GLY A 345 -26.18 19.06 8.37
C GLY A 345 -25.85 17.74 9.07
N GLN A 346 -25.37 16.73 8.36
CA GLN A 346 -25.04 15.42 8.91
C GLN A 346 -23.63 15.40 9.51
N THR A 347 -23.47 14.58 10.55
CA THR A 347 -22.18 14.27 11.18
C THR A 347 -21.65 12.93 10.68
N LEU A 348 -20.40 12.91 10.22
CA LEU A 348 -19.67 11.67 9.91
C LEU A 348 -19.18 11.02 11.21
N GLU A 349 -19.65 9.82 11.51
CA GLU A 349 -19.24 9.04 12.68
C GLU A 349 -18.03 8.16 12.39
N VAL A 350 -16.96 8.32 13.17
CA VAL A 350 -15.70 7.57 13.01
C VAL A 350 -15.30 6.92 14.32
N ASN A 351 -15.23 5.60 14.33
CA ASN A 351 -14.73 4.83 15.47
C ASN A 351 -13.31 4.34 15.20
N GLU A 352 -12.32 5.14 15.59
CA GLU A 352 -10.91 4.84 15.40
C GLU A 352 -10.07 5.16 16.63
N LYS A 353 -9.09 4.30 16.91
CA LYS A 353 -8.23 4.42 18.09
C LYS A 353 -7.44 5.73 18.12
N VAL A 354 -7.73 6.55 19.12
CA VAL A 354 -7.06 7.82 19.44
C VAL A 354 -6.55 7.82 20.89
N ARG A 355 -5.58 8.67 21.21
CA ARG A 355 -4.94 8.75 22.54
C ARG A 355 -5.14 10.07 23.26
N SER A 356 -5.71 11.06 22.58
CA SER A 356 -6.02 12.36 23.15
C SER A 356 -7.18 13.01 22.39
N THR A 357 -7.85 13.95 23.04
CA THR A 357 -8.89 14.79 22.43
C THR A 357 -8.35 15.59 21.24
N ASN A 358 -7.10 16.07 21.30
CA ASN A 358 -6.45 16.76 20.18
C ASN A 358 -6.20 15.82 18.98
N GLU A 359 -5.77 14.58 19.23
CA GLU A 359 -5.61 13.58 18.15
C GLU A 359 -6.97 13.24 17.51
N ALA A 360 -8.02 13.14 18.32
CA ALA A 360 -9.39 12.93 17.84
C ALA A 360 -9.87 14.10 16.97
N TYR A 361 -9.60 15.34 17.38
CA TYR A 361 -9.96 16.55 16.64
C TYR A 361 -9.26 16.59 15.27
N GLU A 362 -7.94 16.36 15.24
CA GLU A 362 -7.16 16.33 13.98
C GLU A 362 -7.58 15.18 13.06
N LEU A 363 -7.94 14.03 13.63
CA LEU A 363 -8.47 12.90 12.86
C LEU A 363 -9.85 13.23 12.27
N ALA A 364 -10.75 13.83 13.06
CA ALA A 364 -12.08 14.24 12.61
C ALA A 364 -11.98 15.23 11.44
N LYS A 365 -11.09 16.21 11.56
CA LYS A 365 -10.75 17.18 10.52
C LYS A 365 -10.33 16.51 9.21
N LYS A 366 -9.41 15.55 9.28
CA LYS A 366 -8.91 14.80 8.11
C LYS A 366 -9.99 13.92 7.47
N ARG A 367 -10.77 13.19 8.26
CA ARG A 367 -11.83 12.30 7.74
C ARG A 367 -12.98 13.06 7.12
N LEU A 368 -13.33 14.21 7.70
CA LEU A 368 -14.31 15.10 7.10
C LEU A 368 -13.85 15.57 5.71
N ARG A 369 -12.58 16.02 5.60
CA ARG A 369 -11.98 16.43 4.34
C ARG A 369 -11.99 15.29 3.31
N GLU A 370 -11.50 14.11 3.68
CA GLU A 370 -11.41 12.91 2.81
C GLU A 370 -12.75 12.52 2.18
N LYS A 371 -13.85 12.62 2.93
CA LYS A 371 -15.19 12.35 2.41
C LYS A 371 -15.70 13.50 1.55
N ASN A 372 -15.51 14.74 2.00
CA ASN A 372 -16.10 15.88 1.32
C ASN A 372 -15.40 16.23 -0.01
N THR A 373 -14.13 15.88 -0.22
CA THR A 373 -13.48 16.04 -1.53
C THR A 373 -14.16 15.22 -2.64
N GLN A 374 -14.92 14.19 -2.29
CA GLN A 374 -15.64 13.32 -3.23
C GLN A 374 -17.02 13.85 -3.62
N GLN A 375 -17.50 14.92 -2.98
CA GLN A 375 -18.80 15.52 -3.28
C GLN A 375 -18.90 15.95 -4.74
N PHE A 376 -17.88 16.66 -5.25
CA PHE A 376 -17.80 17.08 -6.64
C PHE A 376 -16.68 16.35 -7.34
N THR A 377 -17.03 15.63 -8.40
CA THR A 377 -16.10 14.89 -9.24
C THR A 377 -16.22 15.33 -10.68
N ALA A 378 -15.13 15.17 -11.42
CA ALA A 378 -15.12 15.40 -12.85
C ALA A 378 -14.20 14.39 -13.54
N SER A 379 -14.46 14.12 -14.81
CA SER A 379 -13.54 13.39 -15.67
C SER A 379 -13.51 14.04 -17.04
N PHE A 380 -12.32 14.14 -17.61
CA PHE A 380 -12.10 14.69 -18.95
C PHE A 380 -11.26 13.73 -19.76
N THR A 381 -11.62 13.52 -21.02
CA THR A 381 -10.70 12.95 -22.02
C THR A 381 -10.15 14.10 -22.85
N MET A 382 -8.85 14.32 -22.75
CA MET A 382 -8.14 15.41 -23.41
C MET A 382 -7.41 14.90 -24.66
N LEU A 383 -7.19 15.80 -25.62
CA LEU A 383 -6.10 15.62 -26.57
C LEU A 383 -4.79 15.58 -25.76
N GLY A 384 -3.97 14.55 -25.98
CA GLY A 384 -2.95 14.14 -25.03
C GLY A 384 -2.06 15.28 -24.52
N ASP A 385 -1.73 15.20 -23.24
CA ASP A 385 -1.01 16.23 -22.49
C ASP A 385 -0.18 15.53 -21.42
N VAL A 386 1.15 15.65 -21.50
CA VAL A 386 2.10 15.00 -20.57
C VAL A 386 2.19 15.69 -19.21
N GLN A 387 1.63 16.89 -19.05
CA GLN A 387 1.64 17.61 -17.77
C GLN A 387 0.51 17.15 -16.85
N LEU A 388 -0.53 16.53 -17.42
CA LEU A 388 -1.68 16.03 -16.68
C LEU A 388 -1.33 14.69 -16.01
N VAL A 389 -0.81 14.77 -14.79
CA VAL A 389 -0.42 13.64 -13.94
C VAL A 389 -1.21 13.65 -12.64
N ALA A 390 -1.30 12.50 -11.99
CA ALA A 390 -1.92 12.37 -10.67
C ALA A 390 -1.19 13.23 -9.63
N GLY A 391 -1.95 13.82 -8.71
CA GLY A 391 -1.47 14.77 -7.71
C GLY A 391 -1.37 16.23 -8.19
N ALA A 392 -1.44 16.50 -9.50
CA ALA A 392 -1.51 17.88 -10.00
C ALA A 392 -2.92 18.47 -9.86
N THR A 393 -3.03 19.80 -9.78
CA THR A 393 -4.32 20.49 -9.65
C THR A 393 -4.73 21.19 -10.95
N VAL A 394 -6.03 21.24 -11.23
CA VAL A 394 -6.63 21.94 -12.38
C VAL A 394 -7.80 22.80 -11.92
N LYS A 395 -8.18 23.79 -12.72
CA LYS A 395 -9.35 24.63 -12.46
C LYS A 395 -10.37 24.50 -13.58
N LEU A 396 -11.64 24.36 -13.23
CA LEU A 396 -12.74 24.41 -14.21
C LEU A 396 -13.33 25.82 -14.28
N LYS A 397 -13.69 26.26 -15.49
CA LYS A 397 -14.33 27.56 -15.72
C LYS A 397 -15.41 27.46 -16.81
N GLY A 398 -16.59 28.01 -16.55
CA GLY A 398 -17.72 27.97 -17.48
C GLY A 398 -18.59 26.71 -17.36
N PHE A 399 -18.34 25.86 -16.37
CA PHE A 399 -19.11 24.68 -16.01
C PHE A 399 -20.06 24.93 -14.81
N GLN A 400 -20.39 26.18 -14.53
CA GLN A 400 -21.38 26.59 -13.54
C GLN A 400 -21.01 26.14 -12.10
N LYS A 401 -21.83 25.32 -11.44
CA LYS A 401 -21.60 24.83 -10.07
C LYS A 401 -20.33 23.98 -9.93
N PHE A 402 -19.79 23.50 -11.05
CA PHE A 402 -18.54 22.76 -11.13
C PHE A 402 -17.31 23.66 -11.34
N ASP A 403 -17.45 24.99 -11.36
CA ASP A 403 -16.33 25.93 -11.47
C ASP A 403 -15.51 25.99 -10.17
N ARG A 404 -14.74 24.92 -9.94
CA ARG A 404 -13.94 24.70 -8.74
C ARG A 404 -12.50 24.35 -9.10
N LYS A 405 -11.65 24.30 -8.08
CA LYS A 405 -10.31 23.71 -8.16
C LYS A 405 -10.43 22.22 -7.89
N TYR A 406 -9.74 21.42 -8.68
CA TYR A 406 -9.75 19.96 -8.60
C TYR A 406 -8.33 19.42 -8.54
N LYS A 407 -8.14 18.32 -7.80
CA LYS A 407 -6.94 17.48 -7.85
C LYS A 407 -7.17 16.36 -8.87
N ILE A 408 -6.17 16.06 -9.68
CA ILE A 408 -6.15 14.87 -10.53
C ILE A 408 -5.83 13.68 -9.65
N THR A 409 -6.81 12.80 -9.43
CA THR A 409 -6.62 11.56 -8.64
C THR A 409 -6.08 10.43 -9.49
N LYS A 410 -6.35 10.47 -10.80
CA LYS A 410 -5.90 9.48 -11.77
C LYS A 410 -5.69 10.12 -13.14
N ALA A 411 -4.60 9.79 -13.80
CA ALA A 411 -4.33 10.16 -15.18
C ALA A 411 -4.02 8.90 -16.01
N THR A 412 -4.76 8.69 -17.10
CA THR A 412 -4.57 7.57 -18.02
C THR A 412 -4.14 8.08 -19.39
N HIS A 413 -2.88 7.87 -19.73
CA HIS A 413 -2.25 8.24 -20.98
C HIS A 413 -2.35 7.08 -21.98
N LYS A 414 -3.02 7.29 -23.11
CA LYS A 414 -3.20 6.27 -24.15
C LYS A 414 -2.57 6.69 -25.47
N LEU A 415 -1.73 5.82 -26.02
CA LEU A 415 -1.13 5.97 -27.34
C LEU A 415 -1.66 4.87 -28.26
N THR A 416 -2.72 5.15 -29.02
CA THR A 416 -3.36 4.18 -29.95
C THR A 416 -3.79 4.90 -31.22
N GLY A 417 -2.90 5.00 -32.22
CA GLY A 417 -3.16 5.78 -33.44
C GLY A 417 -3.27 7.30 -33.21
N GLY A 418 -3.06 7.76 -31.98
CA GLY A 418 -3.13 9.12 -31.49
C GLY A 418 -2.81 9.14 -29.99
N TYR A 419 -2.66 10.33 -29.40
CA TYR A 419 -2.39 10.48 -27.98
C TYR A 419 -3.58 11.14 -27.27
N THR A 420 -4.11 10.46 -26.26
CA THR A 420 -5.14 11.00 -25.38
C THR A 420 -4.73 10.86 -23.92
N THR A 421 -5.18 11.81 -23.10
CA THR A 421 -5.03 11.73 -21.64
C THR A 421 -6.41 11.82 -21.02
N GLN A 422 -6.82 10.77 -20.32
CA GLN A 422 -8.04 10.77 -19.51
C GLN A 422 -7.68 11.11 -18.08
N ILE A 423 -8.33 12.11 -17.48
CA ILE A 423 -8.13 12.49 -16.09
C ILE A 423 -9.41 12.25 -15.29
N GLU A 424 -9.25 11.80 -14.05
CA GLU A 424 -10.30 11.77 -13.03
C GLU A 424 -9.95 12.77 -11.94
N LEU A 425 -10.95 13.51 -11.49
CA LEU A 425 -10.82 14.71 -10.69
C LEU A 425 -11.70 14.63 -9.46
N GLN A 426 -11.16 15.06 -8.32
CA GLN A 426 -11.90 15.32 -7.08
C GLN A 426 -11.70 16.78 -6.66
N GLN A 427 -12.71 17.40 -6.05
CA GLN A 427 -12.58 18.80 -5.67
C GLN A 427 -11.51 18.99 -4.60
N VAL A 428 -10.78 20.10 -4.68
CA VAL A 428 -9.87 20.53 -3.63
C VAL A 428 -10.66 21.36 -2.62
N LEU A 429 -10.52 20.99 -1.35
CA LEU A 429 -11.06 21.73 -0.22
C LEU A 429 -9.93 22.44 0.52
N GLU A 430 -9.96 23.78 0.49
CA GLU A 430 -9.04 24.67 1.18
C GLU A 430 -9.64 25.12 2.52
N GLY A 431 -8.79 25.36 3.53
CA GLY A 431 -9.25 25.77 4.88
C GLY A 431 -9.80 24.67 5.76
N TYR A 432 -9.70 23.41 5.32
CA TYR A 432 -10.17 22.25 6.09
C TYR A 432 -9.29 21.88 7.24
#